data_AF-A0A7G4A4R1-F1
#
_entry.id   AF-A0A7G4A4R1-F1
#
_cell.length_a   1.000
_cell.length_b   1.000
_cell.length_c   1.000
_cell.angle_alpha   90.00
_cell.angle_beta   90.00
_cell.angle_gamma   90.00
#
_symmetry.space_group_name_H-M   'P 1'
#
loop_
_entity.id
_entity.type
_entity.pdbx_description
1 polymer ?
#
loop_
_entity_poly.entity_id
_entity_poly.type
_entity_poly.pdbx_seq_one_letter_code
_entity_poly.pdbx_strand_id
1 'polypeptide(L)'
;MPKKNTAFGNSFFKHLIEEQRFLTKPDAAFEWDEMLAEKETRIKIKRDPDHHVFFAYIEFRFAYSHAKLFDVKLRKANSSAGEHLETRETLQYFVRQDISKHGSQDARIHAFHRWVDTAIMLRKRHNYEGYFLVRDTLMEMDRVSQLTKNKAFKPYLKMYNQLVKVDATLIDEQLRADYSKIPLNDFANPDGFSKSGKASPNLKAFLEGRKYLEAHLKREIKEAQGDAKVKAFCRWIDIAIALRKKHNYEGYFLVITNLRLIDRVTENEDFPRSYLKTYIKLLEHADPSINFVKLRTLWNKDTSPNKLKSTFYWSKELTNLNEQIENAYTPDIQASMLREKNKKLADIAKEQQSFADGTKIYSSNIPQHLEIKFAQMQEDYNYSLKAKAAVSVSSTM
;
A
#
# COMPACT_ATOMS: atom_id res chain seq x y z
N MET A 1 0.31 18.47 -61.53
CA MET A 1 -0.20 17.33 -60.72
C MET A 1 0.63 17.21 -59.46
N PRO A 2 0.06 17.28 -58.26
CA PRO A 2 0.84 17.16 -57.04
C PRO A 2 1.22 15.69 -56.81
N LYS A 3 2.49 15.47 -56.44
CA LYS A 3 3.02 14.17 -56.04
C LYS A 3 2.18 13.61 -54.88
N LYS A 4 1.53 12.46 -55.10
CA LYS A 4 1.02 11.63 -54.01
C LYS A 4 2.22 11.17 -53.18
N ASN A 5 2.41 11.80 -52.02
CA ASN A 5 3.26 11.27 -50.95
C ASN A 5 2.59 10.01 -50.39
N THR A 6 2.92 8.85 -50.96
CA THR A 6 2.56 7.53 -50.42
C THR A 6 3.63 7.08 -49.43
N ALA A 7 3.73 7.74 -48.27
CA ALA A 7 4.69 7.41 -47.21
C ALA A 7 4.03 7.22 -45.82
N PHE A 8 2.75 6.83 -45.77
CA PHE A 8 2.03 6.48 -44.54
C PHE A 8 1.40 5.07 -44.63
N GLY A 9 2.17 4.10 -45.12
CA GLY A 9 1.78 2.69 -45.10
C GLY A 9 2.44 1.97 -43.91
N ASN A 10 1.60 1.50 -42.97
CA ASN A 10 1.90 0.58 -41.87
C ASN A 10 2.53 1.18 -40.60
N SER A 11 1.70 1.84 -39.78
CA SER A 11 2.00 1.98 -38.35
C SER A 11 2.06 0.59 -37.71
N PHE A 12 3.18 0.30 -37.03
CA PHE A 12 3.40 -0.95 -36.31
C PHE A 12 2.32 -1.16 -35.25
N PHE A 13 1.99 -0.10 -34.51
CA PHE A 13 1.01 -0.13 -33.45
C PHE A 13 -0.42 -0.27 -33.96
N LYS A 14 -0.75 0.35 -35.09
CA LYS A 14 -2.07 0.17 -35.71
C LYS A 14 -2.31 -1.30 -36.06
N HIS A 15 -1.34 -1.94 -36.70
CA HIS A 15 -1.42 -3.38 -37.01
C HIS A 15 -1.53 -4.22 -35.73
N LEU A 16 -0.72 -3.94 -34.71
CA LEU A 16 -0.72 -4.70 -33.46
C LEU A 16 -2.04 -4.54 -32.66
N ILE A 17 -2.54 -3.32 -32.52
CA ILE A 17 -3.70 -3.01 -31.68
C ILE A 17 -5.02 -3.30 -32.41
N GLU A 18 -5.17 -2.82 -33.64
CA GLU A 18 -6.45 -2.90 -34.37
C GLU A 18 -6.60 -4.21 -35.13
N GLU A 19 -5.57 -4.65 -35.84
CA GLU A 19 -5.66 -5.82 -36.72
C GLU A 19 -5.44 -7.12 -35.95
N GLN A 20 -4.43 -7.18 -35.08
CA GLN A 20 -4.15 -8.37 -34.28
C GLN A 20 -4.94 -8.44 -32.96
N ARG A 21 -5.70 -7.38 -32.63
CA ARG A 21 -6.45 -7.24 -31.36
C ARG A 21 -5.61 -7.59 -30.13
N PHE A 22 -4.32 -7.26 -30.19
CA PHE A 22 -3.29 -7.80 -29.31
C PHE A 22 -3.62 -7.67 -27.82
N LEU A 23 -4.15 -6.51 -27.40
CA LEU A 23 -4.51 -6.22 -26.01
C LEU A 23 -5.60 -7.12 -25.40
N THR A 24 -6.27 -7.94 -26.20
CA THR A 24 -7.30 -8.89 -25.73
C THR A 24 -6.78 -10.32 -25.61
N LYS A 25 -5.57 -10.61 -26.09
CA LYS A 25 -4.99 -11.95 -26.00
C LYS A 25 -4.60 -12.27 -24.54
N PRO A 26 -4.80 -13.52 -24.06
CA PRO A 26 -4.50 -13.90 -22.68
C PRO A 26 -3.04 -13.64 -22.25
N ASP A 27 -2.08 -13.86 -23.15
CA ASP A 27 -0.65 -13.70 -22.90
C ASP A 27 -0.04 -12.44 -23.53
N ALA A 28 -0.88 -11.47 -23.93
CA ALA A 28 -0.44 -10.25 -24.60
C ALA A 28 0.66 -9.51 -23.81
N ALA A 29 0.54 -9.44 -22.49
CA ALA A 29 1.54 -8.79 -21.65
C ALA A 29 2.89 -9.53 -21.69
N PHE A 30 2.88 -10.86 -21.72
CA PHE A 30 4.09 -11.66 -21.83
C PHE A 30 4.72 -11.57 -23.22
N GLU A 31 3.90 -11.75 -24.28
CA GLU A 31 4.33 -11.59 -25.67
C GLU A 31 4.94 -10.21 -25.91
N TRP A 32 4.36 -9.18 -25.29
CA TRP A 32 4.85 -7.81 -25.37
C TRP A 32 6.26 -7.66 -24.79
N ASP A 33 6.53 -8.24 -23.62
CA ASP A 33 7.88 -8.17 -23.02
C ASP A 33 8.92 -8.90 -23.87
N GLU A 34 8.56 -10.06 -24.45
CA GLU A 34 9.43 -10.80 -25.37
C GLU A 34 9.69 -10.00 -26.66
N MET A 35 8.65 -9.39 -27.22
CA MET A 35 8.77 -8.47 -28.37
C MET A 35 9.68 -7.28 -28.04
N LEU A 36 9.63 -6.73 -26.83
CA LEU A 36 10.52 -5.63 -26.41
C LEU A 36 11.96 -6.07 -26.16
N ALA A 37 12.20 -7.35 -25.84
CA ALA A 37 13.55 -7.89 -25.74
C ALA A 37 14.24 -7.99 -27.12
N GLU A 38 13.47 -8.14 -28.20
CA GLU A 38 13.98 -8.21 -29.56
C GLU A 38 14.48 -6.86 -30.08
N LYS A 39 15.72 -6.83 -30.60
CA LYS A 39 16.33 -5.61 -31.13
C LYS A 39 15.59 -5.06 -32.34
N GLU A 40 15.18 -5.94 -33.25
CA GLU A 40 14.50 -5.63 -34.50
C GLU A 40 13.14 -4.98 -34.22
N THR A 41 12.40 -5.52 -33.25
CA THR A 41 11.10 -4.99 -32.83
C THR A 41 11.25 -3.61 -32.19
N ARG A 42 12.26 -3.40 -31.33
CA ARG A 42 12.57 -2.05 -30.81
C ARG A 42 12.91 -1.04 -31.91
N ILE A 43 13.57 -1.46 -32.99
CA ILE A 43 13.85 -0.60 -34.15
C ILE A 43 12.55 -0.24 -34.88
N LYS A 44 11.64 -1.21 -35.08
CA LYS A 44 10.33 -0.96 -35.69
C LYS A 44 9.50 0.03 -34.86
N ILE A 45 9.45 -0.17 -33.54
CA ILE A 45 8.77 0.74 -32.61
C ILE A 45 9.32 2.16 -32.75
N LYS A 46 10.65 2.36 -32.67
CA LYS A 46 11.25 3.70 -32.75
C LYS A 46 11.03 4.43 -34.08
N ARG A 47 10.72 3.71 -35.16
CA ARG A 47 10.42 4.28 -36.48
C ARG A 47 8.97 4.73 -36.61
N ASP A 48 8.09 4.29 -35.71
CA ASP A 48 6.70 4.71 -35.70
C ASP A 48 6.59 6.17 -35.17
N PRO A 49 5.90 7.08 -35.90
CA PRO A 49 5.80 8.49 -35.50
C PRO A 49 5.23 8.70 -34.10
N ASP A 50 4.29 7.85 -33.68
CA ASP A 50 3.53 7.97 -32.44
C ASP A 50 3.98 6.96 -31.38
N HIS A 51 5.18 6.40 -31.54
CA HIS A 51 5.65 5.27 -30.74
C HIS A 51 5.62 5.51 -29.24
N HIS A 52 5.95 6.72 -28.77
CA HIS A 52 5.90 7.05 -27.35
C HIS A 52 4.48 6.97 -26.78
N VAL A 53 3.47 7.41 -27.55
CA VAL A 53 2.07 7.42 -27.12
C VAL A 53 1.53 6.00 -27.06
N PHE A 54 1.73 5.22 -28.12
CA PHE A 54 1.22 3.85 -28.18
C PHE A 54 1.95 2.91 -27.23
N PHE A 55 3.27 3.04 -27.09
CA PHE A 55 4.03 2.29 -26.09
C PHE A 55 3.49 2.56 -24.68
N ALA A 56 3.34 3.85 -24.32
CA ALA A 56 2.80 4.22 -23.02
C ALA A 56 1.37 3.71 -22.81
N TYR A 57 0.53 3.73 -23.86
CA TYR A 57 -0.83 3.21 -23.81
C TYR A 57 -0.88 1.70 -23.54
N ILE A 58 -0.04 0.90 -24.21
CA ILE A 58 0.03 -0.56 -24.01
C ILE A 58 0.50 -0.89 -22.60
N GLU A 59 1.61 -0.30 -22.14
CA GLU A 59 2.13 -0.52 -20.79
C GLU A 59 1.11 -0.12 -19.73
N PHE A 60 0.50 1.07 -19.90
CA PHE A 60 -0.57 1.54 -19.02
C PHE A 60 -1.74 0.56 -19.00
N ARG A 61 -2.15 0.02 -20.14
CA ARG A 61 -3.30 -0.87 -20.22
C ARG A 61 -3.06 -2.18 -19.48
N PHE A 62 -1.87 -2.76 -19.61
CA PHE A 62 -1.52 -3.98 -18.88
C PHE A 62 -1.40 -3.73 -17.38
N ALA A 63 -0.65 -2.69 -16.98
CA ALA A 63 -0.53 -2.32 -15.56
C ALA A 63 -1.88 -2.00 -14.92
N TYR A 64 -2.78 -1.32 -15.65
CA TYR A 64 -4.13 -1.03 -15.19
C TYR A 64 -4.97 -2.29 -15.00
N SER A 65 -4.85 -3.24 -15.92
CA SER A 65 -5.61 -4.50 -15.85
C SER A 65 -5.13 -5.36 -14.69
N HIS A 66 -3.82 -5.44 -14.45
CA HIS A 66 -3.25 -6.08 -13.25
C HIS A 66 -3.68 -5.36 -11.96
N ALA A 67 -3.62 -4.03 -11.92
CA ALA A 67 -4.07 -3.26 -10.76
C ALA A 67 -5.56 -3.50 -10.48
N LYS A 68 -6.40 -3.63 -11.52
CA LYS A 68 -7.82 -3.95 -11.38
C LYS A 68 -8.05 -5.35 -10.81
N LEU A 69 -7.30 -6.36 -11.27
CA LEU A 69 -7.37 -7.71 -10.72
C LEU A 69 -7.08 -7.70 -9.21
N PHE A 70 -5.97 -7.09 -8.80
CA PHE A 70 -5.58 -6.97 -7.40
C PHE A 70 -6.63 -6.23 -6.60
N ASP A 71 -7.13 -5.13 -7.15
CA ASP A 71 -8.13 -4.30 -6.50
C ASP A 71 -9.41 -5.06 -6.19
N VAL A 72 -9.90 -5.86 -7.14
CA VAL A 72 -11.12 -6.65 -6.98
C VAL A 72 -10.89 -7.85 -6.05
N LYS A 73 -9.79 -8.59 -6.21
CA LYS A 73 -9.52 -9.79 -5.41
C LYS A 73 -9.29 -9.45 -3.93
N LEU A 74 -8.56 -8.38 -3.64
CA LEU A 74 -8.27 -7.96 -2.25
C LEU A 74 -9.46 -7.30 -1.56
N ARG A 75 -10.35 -6.61 -2.29
CA ARG A 75 -11.56 -5.98 -1.71
C ARG A 75 -12.76 -6.92 -1.56
N LYS A 76 -12.61 -8.21 -1.86
CA LYS A 76 -13.74 -9.16 -1.81
C LYS A 76 -14.23 -9.31 -0.36
N ALA A 77 -15.36 -8.66 -0.06
CA ALA A 77 -15.89 -8.39 1.28
C ALA A 77 -16.25 -9.61 2.14
N ASN A 78 -16.26 -10.82 1.58
CA ASN A 78 -16.75 -12.04 2.24
C ASN A 78 -15.71 -13.17 2.28
N SER A 79 -14.42 -12.87 2.15
CA SER A 79 -13.39 -13.89 2.32
C SER A 79 -13.13 -14.15 3.81
N SER A 80 -13.05 -15.43 4.21
CA SER A 80 -12.52 -15.78 5.52
C SER A 80 -11.07 -15.31 5.65
N ALA A 81 -10.55 -15.16 6.87
CA ALA A 81 -9.15 -14.76 7.06
C ALA A 81 -8.16 -15.70 6.34
N GLY A 82 -8.48 -16.99 6.26
CA GLY A 82 -7.69 -17.98 5.51
C GLY A 82 -7.77 -17.76 4.00
N GLU A 83 -8.96 -17.56 3.44
CA GLU A 83 -9.15 -17.28 2.00
C GLU A 83 -8.49 -15.96 1.57
N HIS A 84 -8.53 -14.95 2.44
CA HIS A 84 -7.88 -13.67 2.18
C HIS A 84 -6.35 -13.83 2.18
N LEU A 85 -5.79 -14.61 3.10
CA LEU A 85 -4.37 -14.95 3.12
C LEU A 85 -3.96 -15.72 1.85
N GLU A 86 -4.70 -16.76 1.47
CA GLU A 86 -4.46 -17.54 0.25
C GLU A 86 -4.51 -16.64 -1.00
N THR A 87 -5.47 -15.72 -1.04
CA THR A 87 -5.57 -14.73 -2.12
C THR A 87 -4.32 -13.87 -2.20
N ARG A 88 -3.82 -13.37 -1.05
CA ARG A 88 -2.58 -12.57 -1.01
C ARG A 88 -1.38 -13.37 -1.48
N GLU A 89 -1.22 -14.60 -1.03
CA GLU A 89 -0.11 -15.47 -1.42
C GLU A 89 -0.15 -15.83 -2.90
N THR A 90 -1.35 -16.11 -3.44
CA THR A 90 -1.56 -16.34 -4.86
C THR A 90 -1.21 -15.11 -5.70
N LEU A 91 -1.61 -13.91 -5.26
CA LEU A 91 -1.26 -12.66 -5.94
C LEU A 91 0.25 -12.39 -5.92
N GLN A 92 0.95 -12.68 -4.81
CA GLN A 92 2.41 -12.62 -4.76
C GLN A 92 3.05 -13.61 -5.72
N TYR A 93 2.56 -14.85 -5.72
CA TYR A 93 3.02 -15.89 -6.65
C TYR A 93 2.83 -15.45 -8.10
N PHE A 94 1.69 -14.82 -8.42
CA PHE A 94 1.41 -14.31 -9.76
C PHE A 94 2.45 -13.27 -10.21
N VAL A 95 2.80 -12.28 -9.38
CA VAL A 95 3.86 -11.32 -9.72
C VAL A 95 5.20 -12.03 -9.97
N ARG A 96 5.56 -12.97 -9.10
CA ARG A 96 6.83 -13.72 -9.20
C ARG A 96 6.90 -14.53 -10.48
N GLN A 97 5.85 -15.27 -10.81
CA GLN A 97 5.81 -16.10 -12.01
C GLN A 97 5.79 -15.25 -13.28
N ASP A 98 5.00 -14.18 -13.30
CA ASP A 98 4.88 -13.30 -14.47
C ASP A 98 6.25 -12.72 -14.87
N ILE A 99 7.09 -12.37 -13.90
CA ILE A 99 8.46 -11.90 -14.16
C ILE A 99 9.42 -13.07 -14.43
N SER A 100 9.39 -14.13 -13.60
CA SER A 100 10.43 -15.17 -13.63
C SER A 100 10.33 -16.10 -14.84
N LYS A 101 9.15 -16.24 -15.44
CA LYS A 101 8.92 -17.10 -16.62
C LYS A 101 9.63 -16.62 -17.88
N HIS A 102 10.06 -15.37 -17.93
CA HIS A 102 10.79 -14.82 -19.06
C HIS A 102 12.19 -15.42 -19.18
N GLY A 103 12.56 -15.82 -20.40
CA GLY A 103 13.86 -16.41 -20.69
C GLY A 103 15.00 -15.38 -20.72
N SER A 104 14.71 -14.16 -21.18
CA SER A 104 15.69 -13.09 -21.32
C SER A 104 15.67 -12.09 -20.17
N GLN A 105 16.82 -11.51 -19.83
CA GLN A 105 16.92 -10.48 -18.80
C GLN A 105 16.20 -9.18 -19.19
N ASP A 106 16.20 -8.80 -20.47
CA ASP A 106 15.50 -7.63 -20.98
C ASP A 106 13.98 -7.77 -20.79
N ALA A 107 13.40 -8.92 -21.13
CA ALA A 107 11.97 -9.18 -20.92
C ALA A 107 11.60 -9.15 -19.43
N ARG A 108 12.45 -9.73 -18.55
CA ARG A 108 12.27 -9.64 -17.08
C ARG A 108 12.26 -8.19 -16.60
N ILE A 109 13.11 -7.32 -17.15
CA ILE A 109 13.16 -5.90 -16.80
C ILE A 109 11.87 -5.18 -17.19
N HIS A 110 11.33 -5.45 -18.39
CA HIS A 110 10.06 -4.89 -18.84
C HIS A 110 8.88 -5.36 -17.99
N ALA A 111 8.78 -6.67 -17.73
CA ALA A 111 7.77 -7.22 -16.83
C ALA A 111 7.87 -6.60 -15.42
N PHE A 112 9.08 -6.51 -14.85
CA PHE A 112 9.32 -5.89 -13.53
C PHE A 112 8.87 -4.43 -13.51
N HIS A 113 9.22 -3.65 -14.54
CA HIS A 113 8.81 -2.26 -14.66
C HIS A 113 7.28 -2.10 -14.71
N ARG A 114 6.59 -2.95 -15.48
CA ARG A 114 5.12 -2.95 -15.53
C ARG A 114 4.48 -3.22 -14.16
N TRP A 115 5.11 -4.06 -13.33
CA TRP A 115 4.66 -4.27 -11.95
C TRP A 115 4.94 -3.07 -11.04
N VAL A 116 6.00 -2.28 -11.30
CA VAL A 116 6.20 -0.97 -10.65
C VAL A 116 5.03 -0.04 -10.98
N ASP A 117 4.64 0.06 -12.25
CA ASP A 117 3.47 0.84 -12.67
C ASP A 117 2.17 0.33 -12.03
N THR A 118 2.00 -0.99 -11.97
CA THR A 118 0.85 -1.63 -11.33
C THR A 118 0.71 -1.22 -9.86
N ALA A 119 1.81 -1.21 -9.11
CA ALA A 119 1.81 -0.74 -7.72
C ALA A 119 1.40 0.74 -7.63
N ILE A 120 1.96 1.61 -8.47
CA ILE A 120 1.60 3.03 -8.48
C ILE A 120 0.11 3.23 -8.79
N MET A 121 -0.46 2.42 -9.69
CA MET A 121 -1.90 2.44 -9.96
C MET A 121 -2.71 1.97 -8.76
N LEU A 122 -2.29 0.93 -8.05
CA LEU A 122 -2.95 0.48 -6.83
C LEU A 122 -2.98 1.57 -5.75
N ARG A 123 -1.89 2.31 -5.58
CA ARG A 123 -1.85 3.49 -4.69
C ARG A 123 -2.85 4.56 -5.14
N LYS A 124 -2.89 4.91 -6.43
CA LYS A 124 -3.87 5.86 -7.00
C LYS A 124 -5.32 5.39 -6.87
N ARG A 125 -5.52 4.08 -6.69
CA ARG A 125 -6.82 3.44 -6.44
C ARG A 125 -7.15 3.31 -4.96
N HIS A 126 -6.31 3.84 -4.06
CA HIS A 126 -6.44 3.69 -2.61
C HIS A 126 -6.49 2.22 -2.16
N ASN A 127 -5.86 1.33 -2.93
CA ASN A 127 -5.63 -0.05 -2.55
C ASN A 127 -4.20 -0.21 -2.04
N TYR A 128 -3.97 0.26 -0.82
CA TYR A 128 -2.63 0.25 -0.21
C TYR A 128 -2.15 -1.15 0.10
N GLU A 129 -3.07 -2.05 0.45
CA GLU A 129 -2.76 -3.46 0.64
C GLU A 129 -2.11 -4.07 -0.61
N GLY A 130 -2.74 -3.92 -1.77
CA GLY A 130 -2.21 -4.36 -3.05
C GLY A 130 -0.93 -3.63 -3.43
N TYR A 131 -0.85 -2.32 -3.19
CA TYR A 131 0.38 -1.55 -3.40
C TYR A 131 1.56 -2.13 -2.61
N PHE A 132 1.40 -2.38 -1.31
CA PHE A 132 2.47 -2.93 -0.47
C PHE A 132 2.81 -4.37 -0.85
N LEU A 133 1.81 -5.18 -1.20
CA LEU A 133 2.01 -6.56 -1.64
C LEU A 133 2.87 -6.60 -2.91
N VAL A 134 2.53 -5.83 -3.95
CA VAL A 134 3.33 -5.76 -5.19
C VAL A 134 4.72 -5.20 -4.88
N ARG A 135 4.80 -4.08 -4.14
CA ARG A 135 6.07 -3.45 -3.77
C ARG A 135 7.02 -4.42 -3.07
N ASP A 136 6.56 -5.08 -2.02
CA ASP A 136 7.40 -5.97 -1.21
C ASP A 136 7.84 -7.19 -2.02
N THR A 137 6.96 -7.71 -2.88
CA THR A 137 7.30 -8.80 -3.81
C THR A 137 8.41 -8.37 -4.77
N LEU A 138 8.31 -7.18 -5.36
CA LEU A 138 9.35 -6.65 -6.25
C LEU A 138 10.68 -6.41 -5.52
N MET A 139 10.63 -5.90 -4.29
CA MET A 139 11.83 -5.71 -3.46
C MET A 139 12.52 -7.04 -3.15
N GLU A 140 11.76 -8.08 -2.81
CA GLU A 140 12.29 -9.42 -2.57
C GLU A 140 12.92 -10.00 -3.84
N MET A 141 12.23 -9.91 -4.97
CA MET A 141 12.76 -10.38 -6.25
C MET A 141 14.03 -9.65 -6.67
N ASP A 142 14.10 -8.34 -6.44
CA ASP A 142 15.28 -7.54 -6.77
C ASP A 142 16.49 -7.85 -5.87
N ARG A 143 16.26 -8.22 -4.60
CA ARG A 143 17.35 -8.72 -3.72
C ARG A 143 18.02 -9.96 -4.30
N VAL A 144 17.24 -10.87 -4.89
CA VAL A 144 17.74 -12.12 -5.48
C VAL A 144 18.29 -11.90 -6.89
N SER A 145 17.53 -11.21 -7.74
CA SER A 145 17.78 -11.13 -9.19
C SER A 145 18.60 -9.90 -9.60
N GLN A 146 18.71 -8.90 -8.73
CA GLN A 146 19.45 -7.65 -8.95
C GLN A 146 19.08 -6.94 -10.26
N LEU A 147 17.80 -7.02 -10.67
CA LEU A 147 17.32 -6.45 -11.93
C LEU A 147 17.54 -4.94 -11.98
N THR A 148 17.41 -4.25 -10.84
CA THR A 148 17.59 -2.79 -10.75
C THR A 148 19.03 -2.32 -10.94
N LYS A 149 20.01 -3.22 -10.80
CA LYS A 149 21.43 -2.94 -11.08
C LYS A 149 21.76 -3.02 -12.57
N ASN A 150 20.89 -3.63 -13.38
CA ASN A 150 21.12 -3.71 -14.82
C ASN A 150 21.03 -2.31 -15.45
N LYS A 151 21.94 -2.01 -16.38
CA LYS A 151 21.98 -0.72 -17.11
C LYS A 151 20.67 -0.43 -17.86
N ALA A 152 20.01 -1.46 -18.40
CA ALA A 152 18.71 -1.34 -19.07
C ALA A 152 17.59 -0.89 -18.12
N PHE A 153 17.73 -1.11 -16.81
CA PHE A 153 16.77 -0.65 -15.80
C PHE A 153 16.94 0.83 -15.43
N LYS A 154 18.07 1.47 -15.77
CA LYS A 154 18.38 2.85 -15.39
C LYS A 154 17.25 3.87 -15.67
N PRO A 155 16.51 3.80 -16.81
CA PRO A 155 15.38 4.70 -17.07
C PRO A 155 14.26 4.61 -16.02
N TYR A 156 14.09 3.44 -15.40
CA TYR A 156 13.01 3.11 -14.47
C TYR A 156 13.40 3.27 -12.99
N LEU A 157 14.69 3.43 -12.71
CA LEU A 157 15.23 3.45 -11.35
C LEU A 157 14.62 4.55 -10.47
N LYS A 158 14.35 5.74 -11.03
CA LYS A 158 13.70 6.83 -10.27
C LYS A 158 12.31 6.40 -9.78
N MET A 159 11.54 5.75 -10.63
CA MET A 159 10.18 5.31 -10.31
C MET A 159 10.19 4.16 -9.30
N TYR A 160 11.10 3.19 -9.47
CA TYR A 160 11.31 2.14 -8.48
C TYR A 160 11.71 2.71 -7.12
N ASN A 161 12.63 3.68 -7.08
CA ASN A 161 13.04 4.33 -5.83
C ASN A 161 11.89 5.09 -5.15
N GLN A 162 10.97 5.69 -5.93
CA GLN A 162 9.75 6.28 -5.41
C GLN A 162 8.78 5.23 -4.86
N LEU A 163 8.69 4.07 -5.51
CA LEU A 163 7.86 2.95 -5.09
C LEU A 163 8.34 2.37 -3.76
N VAL A 164 9.64 2.09 -3.59
CA VAL A 164 10.17 1.42 -2.38
C VAL A 164 10.25 2.34 -1.16
N LYS A 165 10.30 3.66 -1.37
CA LYS A 165 10.42 4.63 -0.28
C LYS A 165 9.05 4.86 0.39
N VAL A 166 8.95 4.49 1.66
CA VAL A 166 7.84 4.95 2.51
C VAL A 166 8.11 6.40 2.92
N ASP A 167 7.12 7.25 2.70
CA ASP A 167 7.13 8.65 3.10
C ASP A 167 5.86 9.04 3.87
N ALA A 168 5.86 10.25 4.41
CA ALA A 168 4.72 10.78 5.16
C ALA A 168 3.45 10.90 4.32
N THR A 169 3.55 11.08 2.99
CA THR A 169 2.37 11.17 2.12
C THR A 169 1.72 9.81 1.96
N LEU A 170 2.50 8.75 1.73
CA LEU A 170 1.96 7.39 1.64
C LEU A 170 1.26 6.96 2.93
N ILE A 171 1.90 7.20 4.08
CA ILE A 171 1.31 6.87 5.40
C ILE A 171 0.02 7.67 5.61
N ASP A 172 0.05 8.96 5.27
CA ASP A 172 -1.11 9.85 5.42
C ASP A 172 -2.30 9.40 4.58
N GLU A 173 -2.06 9.14 3.30
CA GLU A 173 -3.05 8.69 2.33
C GLU A 173 -3.63 7.31 2.72
N GLN A 174 -2.80 6.39 3.21
CA GLN A 174 -3.24 5.07 3.67
C GLN A 174 -4.13 5.16 4.91
N LEU A 175 -3.63 5.80 5.97
CA LEU A 175 -4.34 5.83 7.25
C LEU A 175 -5.70 6.54 7.12
N ARG A 176 -5.79 7.60 6.32
CA ARG A 176 -7.06 8.28 6.05
C ARG A 176 -8.05 7.40 5.30
N ALA A 177 -7.59 6.75 4.23
CA ALA A 177 -8.44 5.90 3.41
C ALA A 177 -8.93 4.66 4.16
N ASP A 178 -8.13 4.11 5.06
CA ASP A 178 -8.52 2.95 5.86
C ASP A 178 -9.40 3.37 7.05
N TYR A 179 -9.10 4.50 7.70
CA TYR A 179 -9.94 5.07 8.77
C TYR A 179 -11.35 5.42 8.29
N SER A 180 -11.50 5.97 7.07
CA SER A 180 -12.81 6.34 6.52
C SER A 180 -13.73 5.15 6.27
N LYS A 181 -13.18 3.92 6.22
CA LYS A 181 -13.93 2.68 5.99
C LYS A 181 -14.38 2.01 7.29
N ILE A 182 -13.84 2.40 8.45
CA ILE A 182 -14.18 1.78 9.73
C ILE A 182 -15.65 2.07 10.06
N PRO A 183 -16.52 1.05 10.22
CA PRO A 183 -17.90 1.27 10.64
C PRO A 183 -17.99 2.05 11.95
N LEU A 184 -18.94 2.99 12.05
CA LEU A 184 -19.21 3.70 13.31
C LEU A 184 -19.56 2.76 14.47
N ASN A 185 -20.10 1.58 14.17
CA ASN A 185 -20.40 0.57 15.18
C ASN A 185 -19.14 0.03 15.88
N ASP A 186 -17.99 -0.05 15.21
CA ASP A 186 -16.72 -0.41 15.85
C ASP A 186 -16.29 0.66 16.86
N PHE A 187 -16.59 1.93 16.61
CA PHE A 187 -16.33 3.00 17.59
C PHE A 187 -17.34 2.98 18.73
N ALA A 188 -18.63 2.77 18.42
CA ALA A 188 -19.68 2.69 19.42
C ALA A 188 -19.45 1.54 20.42
N ASN A 189 -18.82 0.45 19.96
CA ASN A 189 -18.42 -0.73 20.71
C ASN A 189 -16.91 -1.00 20.53
N PRO A 190 -16.03 -0.24 21.22
CA PRO A 190 -14.60 -0.15 20.93
C PRO A 190 -13.77 -1.40 21.28
N ASP A 191 -14.43 -2.47 21.72
CA ASP A 191 -13.84 -3.75 22.08
C ASP A 191 -12.95 -4.32 20.95
N GLY A 192 -13.36 -4.12 19.69
CA GLY A 192 -12.60 -4.55 18.51
C GLY A 192 -11.20 -3.92 18.39
N PHE A 193 -10.98 -2.72 18.94
CA PHE A 193 -9.67 -2.05 18.90
C PHE A 193 -8.61 -2.75 19.77
N SER A 194 -9.04 -3.52 20.78
CA SER A 194 -8.15 -4.29 21.66
C SER A 194 -8.24 -5.80 21.42
N LYS A 195 -9.40 -6.30 21.01
CA LYS A 195 -9.70 -7.72 20.78
C LYS A 195 -9.98 -7.95 19.30
N SER A 196 -8.99 -8.44 18.56
CA SER A 196 -9.10 -8.67 17.11
C SER A 196 -10.29 -9.55 16.70
N GLY A 197 -10.69 -10.51 17.55
CA GLY A 197 -11.85 -11.36 17.30
C GLY A 197 -13.19 -10.61 17.24
N LYS A 198 -13.27 -9.42 17.87
CA LYS A 198 -14.46 -8.56 17.90
C LYS A 198 -14.45 -7.44 16.86
N ALA A 199 -13.33 -7.25 16.16
CA ALA A 199 -13.20 -6.21 15.14
C ALA A 199 -13.95 -6.58 13.85
N SER A 200 -14.63 -5.60 13.25
CA SER A 200 -15.15 -5.76 11.89
C SER A 200 -14.01 -5.99 10.87
N PRO A 201 -14.32 -6.51 9.66
CA PRO A 201 -13.32 -6.67 8.61
C PRO A 201 -12.54 -5.38 8.29
N ASN A 202 -13.21 -4.22 8.24
CA ASN A 202 -12.57 -2.94 7.95
C ASN A 202 -11.67 -2.46 9.11
N LEU A 203 -12.07 -2.70 10.37
CA LEU A 203 -11.22 -2.42 11.51
C LEU A 203 -10.00 -3.33 11.53
N LYS A 204 -10.15 -4.63 11.22
CA LYS A 204 -9.03 -5.57 11.09
C LYS A 204 -8.03 -5.08 10.04
N ALA A 205 -8.51 -4.74 8.85
CA ALA A 205 -7.67 -4.22 7.77
C ALA A 205 -6.92 -2.95 8.18
N PHE A 206 -7.59 -2.02 8.87
CA PHE A 206 -6.95 -0.82 9.42
C PHE A 206 -5.84 -1.14 10.42
N LEU A 207 -6.10 -2.05 11.38
CA LEU A 207 -5.13 -2.46 12.38
C LEU A 207 -3.95 -3.24 11.77
N GLU A 208 -4.20 -4.05 10.75
CA GLU A 208 -3.15 -4.75 9.99
C GLU A 208 -2.28 -3.78 9.19
N GLY A 209 -2.89 -2.78 8.54
CA GLY A 209 -2.17 -1.70 7.86
C GLY A 209 -1.26 -0.93 8.82
N ARG A 210 -1.73 -0.64 10.05
CA ARG A 210 -0.90 -0.06 11.10
C ARG A 210 0.26 -0.98 11.49
N LYS A 211 -0.01 -2.24 11.83
CA LYS A 211 1.03 -3.22 12.19
C LYS A 211 2.10 -3.36 11.10
N TYR A 212 1.68 -3.31 9.84
CA TYR A 212 2.58 -3.34 8.71
C TYR A 212 3.52 -2.12 8.69
N LEU A 213 3.00 -0.90 8.85
CA LEU A 213 3.81 0.32 8.92
C LEU A 213 4.80 0.28 10.09
N GLU A 214 4.35 -0.22 11.25
CA GLU A 214 5.21 -0.41 12.43
C GLU A 214 6.35 -1.40 12.17
N ALA A 215 6.03 -2.55 11.57
CA ALA A 215 7.01 -3.56 11.21
C ALA A 215 8.01 -3.02 10.16
N HIS A 216 7.52 -2.27 9.17
CA HIS A 216 8.35 -1.67 8.14
C HIS A 216 9.34 -0.65 8.72
N LEU A 217 8.86 0.28 9.56
CA LEU A 217 9.71 1.25 10.28
C LEU A 217 10.80 0.54 11.08
N LYS A 218 10.39 -0.44 11.91
CA LYS A 218 11.32 -1.19 12.77
C LYS A 218 12.36 -1.93 11.95
N ARG A 219 11.94 -2.60 10.88
CA ARG A 219 12.81 -3.35 9.96
C ARG A 219 13.83 -2.43 9.32
N GLU A 220 13.39 -1.31 8.75
CA GLU A 220 14.25 -0.38 8.03
C GLU A 220 15.34 0.22 8.91
N ILE A 221 15.06 0.48 10.20
CA ILE A 221 16.06 0.97 11.15
C ILE A 221 16.91 -0.19 11.71
N LYS A 222 16.31 -1.33 12.08
CA LYS A 222 17.05 -2.43 12.73
C LYS A 222 17.99 -3.17 11.78
N GLU A 223 17.61 -3.34 10.51
CA GLU A 223 18.43 -4.03 9.51
C GLU A 223 19.56 -3.13 8.96
N ALA A 224 19.45 -1.80 9.10
CA ALA A 224 20.48 -0.86 8.67
C ALA A 224 21.72 -0.91 9.58
N GLN A 225 22.90 -0.65 8.99
CA GLN A 225 24.20 -0.68 9.67
C GLN A 225 24.89 0.69 9.64
N GLY A 226 25.68 0.99 10.67
CA GLY A 226 26.47 2.23 10.80
C GLY A 226 25.63 3.49 10.55
N ASP A 227 26.17 4.43 9.77
CA ASP A 227 25.53 5.70 9.40
C ASP A 227 24.15 5.54 8.75
N ALA A 228 23.92 4.44 8.03
CA ALA A 228 22.64 4.20 7.38
C ALA A 228 21.52 4.04 8.42
N LYS A 229 21.84 3.48 9.60
CA LYS A 229 20.90 3.35 10.72
C LYS A 229 20.51 4.69 11.30
N VAL A 230 21.50 5.57 11.53
CA VAL A 230 21.28 6.95 12.00
C VAL A 230 20.44 7.73 10.98
N LYS A 231 20.80 7.65 9.68
CA LYS A 231 20.04 8.30 8.59
C LYS A 231 18.60 7.77 8.49
N ALA A 232 18.39 6.47 8.64
CA ALA A 232 17.05 5.87 8.65
C ALA A 232 16.21 6.39 9.82
N PHE A 233 16.79 6.46 11.02
CA PHE A 233 16.12 7.01 12.21
C PHE A 233 15.76 8.50 12.03
N CYS A 234 16.70 9.32 11.58
CA CYS A 234 16.48 10.74 11.27
C CYS A 234 15.38 10.95 10.22
N ARG A 235 15.36 10.14 9.16
CA ARG A 235 14.28 10.19 8.16
C ARG A 235 12.91 9.88 8.77
N TRP A 236 12.82 8.94 9.70
CA TRP A 236 11.55 8.66 10.39
C TRP A 236 11.12 9.78 11.34
N ILE A 237 12.07 10.53 11.93
CA ILE A 237 11.77 11.80 12.62
C ILE A 237 11.15 12.80 11.63
N ASP A 238 11.74 12.98 10.44
CA ASP A 238 11.18 13.87 9.41
C ASP A 238 9.79 13.44 8.95
N ILE A 239 9.57 12.14 8.80
CA ILE A 239 8.25 11.57 8.46
C ILE A 239 7.23 11.93 9.55
N ALA A 240 7.56 11.78 10.84
CA ALA A 240 6.67 12.20 11.92
C ALA A 240 6.34 13.69 11.84
N ILE A 241 7.34 14.55 11.64
CA ILE A 241 7.14 16.00 11.51
C ILE A 241 6.21 16.32 10.33
N ALA A 242 6.42 15.67 9.19
CA ALA A 242 5.60 15.85 8.00
C ALA A 242 4.16 15.35 8.20
N LEU A 243 3.96 14.22 8.89
CA LEU A 243 2.63 13.71 9.25
C LEU A 243 1.87 14.69 10.15
N ARG A 244 2.55 15.28 11.14
CA ARG A 244 1.96 16.34 11.96
C ARG A 244 1.57 17.57 11.13
N LYS A 245 2.44 18.02 10.21
CA LYS A 245 2.13 19.15 9.30
C LYS A 245 0.95 18.83 8.38
N LYS A 246 0.71 17.56 8.07
CA LYS A 246 -0.46 17.07 7.35
C LYS A 246 -1.70 16.88 8.23
N HIS A 247 -1.66 17.27 9.50
CA HIS A 247 -2.73 17.07 10.48
C HIS A 247 -3.11 15.60 10.70
N ASN A 248 -2.17 14.69 10.48
CA ASN A 248 -2.36 13.25 10.67
C ASN A 248 -1.75 12.82 12.00
N TYR A 249 -2.53 12.92 13.07
CA TYR A 249 -2.08 12.59 14.42
C TYR A 249 -2.02 11.08 14.65
N GLU A 250 -2.79 10.28 13.92
CA GLU A 250 -2.69 8.82 13.94
C GLU A 250 -1.30 8.35 13.48
N GLY A 251 -0.87 8.76 12.29
CA GLY A 251 0.44 8.43 11.74
C GLY A 251 1.57 9.05 12.54
N TYR A 252 1.41 10.31 12.95
CA TYR A 252 2.36 11.00 13.82
C TYR A 252 2.64 10.22 15.11
N PHE A 253 1.58 9.83 15.82
CA PHE A 253 1.68 9.07 17.06
C PHE A 253 2.24 7.67 16.83
N LEU A 254 1.80 6.98 15.77
CA LEU A 254 2.32 5.67 15.37
C LEU A 254 3.84 5.71 15.18
N VAL A 255 4.36 6.70 14.45
CA VAL A 255 5.80 6.81 14.20
C VAL A 255 6.56 7.09 15.50
N ILE A 256 6.12 8.08 16.29
CA ILE A 256 6.85 8.47 17.53
C ILE A 256 6.90 7.33 18.53
N THR A 257 5.77 6.67 18.78
CA THR A 257 5.72 5.56 19.74
C THR A 257 6.61 4.41 19.30
N ASN A 258 6.70 4.14 18.00
CA ASN A 258 7.59 3.10 17.49
C ASN A 258 9.07 3.50 17.47
N LEU A 259 9.39 4.77 17.23
CA LEU A 259 10.75 5.29 17.38
C LEU A 259 11.24 5.16 18.82
N ARG A 260 10.38 5.47 19.80
CA ARG A 260 10.66 5.30 21.23
C ARG A 260 11.05 3.87 21.60
N LEU A 261 10.50 2.86 20.92
CA LEU A 261 10.84 1.45 21.19
C LEU A 261 12.22 1.03 20.66
N ILE A 262 12.87 1.85 19.84
CA ILE A 262 14.15 1.55 19.17
C ILE A 262 15.13 2.72 19.23
N ASP A 263 15.02 3.54 20.27
CA ASP A 263 15.70 4.82 20.40
C ASP A 263 17.18 4.74 20.81
N ARG A 264 17.69 3.55 21.13
CA ARG A 264 19.14 3.31 21.32
C ARG A 264 20.02 3.86 20.18
N VAL A 265 19.46 4.08 18.99
CA VAL A 265 20.17 4.75 17.88
C VAL A 265 20.62 6.17 18.25
N THR A 266 19.90 6.86 19.14
CA THR A 266 20.23 8.22 19.58
C THR A 266 21.40 8.29 20.56
N GLU A 267 21.85 7.15 21.09
CA GLU A 267 23.01 7.05 21.99
C GLU A 267 24.35 7.04 21.23
N ASN A 268 24.31 6.90 19.89
CA ASN A 268 25.50 6.96 19.05
C ASN A 268 26.12 8.38 19.09
N GLU A 269 27.44 8.48 19.27
CA GLU A 269 28.18 9.74 19.36
C GLU A 269 27.99 10.64 18.13
N ASP A 270 27.83 10.04 16.95
CA ASP A 270 27.63 10.72 15.67
C ASP A 270 26.15 11.10 15.42
N PHE A 271 25.26 10.85 16.38
CA PHE A 271 23.85 11.21 16.23
C PHE A 271 23.67 12.73 16.19
N PRO A 272 23.04 13.31 15.14
CA PRO A 272 22.95 14.76 15.02
C PRO A 272 22.17 15.43 16.17
N ARG A 273 22.82 16.34 16.90
CA ARG A 273 22.23 17.06 18.05
C ARG A 273 20.93 17.79 17.71
N SER A 274 20.81 18.33 16.49
CA SER A 274 19.58 18.99 16.01
C SER A 274 18.40 18.03 15.91
N TYR A 275 18.65 16.80 15.44
CA TYR A 275 17.65 15.73 15.41
C TYR A 275 17.32 15.23 16.80
N LEU A 276 18.31 15.13 17.71
CA LEU A 276 18.06 14.71 19.10
C LEU A 276 17.11 15.68 19.81
N LYS A 277 17.38 16.99 19.71
CA LYS A 277 16.49 18.03 20.25
C LYS A 277 15.09 17.96 19.65
N THR A 278 14.98 17.65 18.36
CA THR A 278 13.69 17.51 17.69
C THR A 278 12.96 16.28 18.17
N TYR A 279 13.63 15.14 18.25
CA TYR A 279 13.11 13.87 18.75
C TYR A 279 12.58 13.98 20.18
N ILE A 280 13.32 14.60 21.10
CA ILE A 280 12.88 14.84 22.48
C ILE A 280 11.56 15.61 22.50
N LYS A 281 11.43 16.68 21.70
CA LYS A 281 10.17 17.43 21.57
C LYS A 281 9.02 16.58 21.03
N LEU A 282 9.31 15.64 20.12
CA LEU A 282 8.30 14.71 19.62
C LEU A 282 7.83 13.75 20.72
N LEU A 283 8.75 13.22 21.53
CA LEU A 283 8.43 12.36 22.66
C LEU A 283 7.57 13.07 23.70
N GLU A 284 7.87 14.34 23.99
CA GLU A 284 7.04 15.13 24.91
C GLU A 284 5.58 15.20 24.47
N HIS A 285 5.30 15.27 23.17
CA HIS A 285 3.92 15.27 22.70
C HIS A 285 3.23 13.92 22.90
N ALA A 286 3.97 12.82 22.74
CA ALA A 286 3.45 11.46 22.90
C ALA A 286 3.48 10.98 24.37
N ASP A 287 3.81 11.86 25.32
CA ASP A 287 3.84 11.55 26.73
C ASP A 287 2.45 11.12 27.25
N PRO A 288 2.34 9.97 27.94
CA PRO A 288 1.05 9.45 28.40
C PRO A 288 0.51 10.17 29.63
N SER A 289 1.29 11.05 30.29
CA SER A 289 0.89 11.69 31.54
C SER A 289 -0.38 12.52 31.35
N ILE A 290 -1.24 12.49 32.37
CA ILE A 290 -2.52 13.22 32.38
C ILE A 290 -3.34 12.90 31.11
N ASN A 291 -3.38 11.62 30.74
CA ASN A 291 -4.13 11.12 29.57
C ASN A 291 -3.73 11.82 28.27
N PHE A 292 -2.43 11.84 27.96
CA PHE A 292 -1.88 12.45 26.73
C PHE A 292 -2.24 13.93 26.56
N VAL A 293 -2.23 14.72 27.66
CA VAL A 293 -2.69 16.13 27.65
C VAL A 293 -1.98 16.99 26.60
N LYS A 294 -0.67 16.77 26.39
CA LYS A 294 0.12 17.50 25.38
C LYS A 294 -0.36 17.19 23.97
N LEU A 295 -0.57 15.91 23.63
CA LEU A 295 -1.10 15.49 22.34
C LEU A 295 -2.53 16.01 22.11
N ARG A 296 -3.37 15.94 23.14
CA ARG A 296 -4.74 16.46 23.10
C ARG A 296 -4.77 17.96 22.84
N THR A 297 -3.91 18.71 23.54
CA THR A 297 -3.79 20.15 23.37
C THR A 297 -3.38 20.50 21.94
N LEU A 298 -2.47 19.72 21.34
CA LEU A 298 -2.05 19.93 19.95
C LEU A 298 -3.21 19.80 18.96
N TRP A 299 -3.92 18.66 18.95
CA TRP A 299 -4.99 18.46 17.97
C TRP A 299 -6.28 19.22 18.31
N ASN A 300 -6.48 19.66 19.57
CA ASN A 300 -7.63 20.49 19.93
C ASN A 300 -7.48 21.92 19.42
N LYS A 301 -6.24 22.44 19.36
CA LYS A 301 -5.94 23.75 18.75
C LYS A 301 -5.94 23.73 17.23
N ASP A 302 -5.86 22.55 16.64
CA ASP A 302 -5.83 22.36 15.20
C ASP A 302 -7.24 22.44 14.60
N THR A 303 -7.51 23.47 13.82
CA THR A 303 -8.82 23.73 13.18
C THR A 303 -8.93 23.14 11.79
N SER A 304 -7.92 22.39 11.32
CA SER A 304 -7.92 21.82 9.98
C SER A 304 -9.10 20.87 9.77
N PRO A 305 -9.85 20.99 8.65
CA PRO A 305 -10.88 20.01 8.30
C PRO A 305 -10.28 18.64 7.96
N ASN A 306 -8.99 18.60 7.67
CA ASN A 306 -8.23 17.40 7.37
C ASN A 306 -7.58 16.79 8.62
N LYS A 307 -8.01 17.17 9.81
CA LYS A 307 -7.44 16.62 11.05
C LYS A 307 -7.88 15.17 11.27
N LEU A 308 -6.93 14.24 11.22
CA LEU A 308 -7.13 12.85 11.62
C LEU A 308 -6.60 12.67 13.05
N LYS A 309 -7.51 12.54 14.01
CA LYS A 309 -7.15 12.18 15.39
C LYS A 309 -6.76 10.72 15.46
N SER A 310 -5.98 10.38 16.49
CA SER A 310 -5.56 9.00 16.68
C SER A 310 -6.73 8.11 17.12
N THR A 311 -6.84 6.91 16.54
CA THR A 311 -7.96 5.99 16.83
C THR A 311 -7.98 5.51 18.27
N PHE A 312 -6.80 5.37 18.90
CA PHE A 312 -6.70 5.00 20.32
C PHE A 312 -7.39 6.01 21.25
N TYR A 313 -7.43 7.29 20.85
CA TYR A 313 -8.11 8.32 21.62
C TYR A 313 -9.62 8.11 21.57
N TRP A 314 -10.16 7.93 20.37
CA TRP A 314 -11.59 7.69 20.19
C TRP A 314 -12.05 6.40 20.88
N SER A 315 -11.30 5.31 20.72
CA SER A 315 -11.65 4.06 21.38
C SER A 315 -11.63 4.20 22.90
N LYS A 316 -10.62 4.83 23.49
CA LYS A 316 -10.52 5.04 24.95
C LYS A 316 -11.65 5.93 25.50
N GLU A 317 -11.95 7.05 24.84
CA GLU A 317 -13.03 7.95 25.27
C GLU A 317 -14.39 7.25 25.23
N LEU A 318 -14.65 6.44 24.21
CA LEU A 318 -15.90 5.70 24.05
C LEU A 318 -15.98 4.50 25.00
N THR A 319 -14.87 3.83 25.31
CA THR A 319 -14.80 2.80 26.35
C THR A 319 -15.20 3.38 27.70
N ASN A 320 -14.57 4.49 28.10
CA ASN A 320 -14.87 5.14 29.37
C ASN A 320 -16.34 5.61 29.45
N LEU A 321 -16.88 6.15 28.36
CA LEU A 321 -18.30 6.55 28.32
C LEU A 321 -19.24 5.36 28.41
N ASN A 322 -18.95 4.25 27.73
CA ASN A 322 -19.77 3.04 27.82
C ASN A 322 -19.79 2.50 29.27
N GLU A 323 -18.62 2.43 29.92
CA GLU A 323 -18.52 2.03 31.33
C GLU A 323 -19.31 2.97 32.25
N GLN A 324 -19.25 4.28 32.02
CA GLN A 324 -20.02 5.24 32.82
C GLN A 324 -21.53 5.14 32.59
N ILE A 325 -21.97 4.88 31.36
CA ILE A 325 -23.38 4.68 31.01
C ILE A 325 -23.94 3.42 31.69
N GLU A 326 -23.17 2.34 31.69
CA GLU A 326 -23.54 1.07 32.34
C GLU A 326 -23.66 1.21 33.87
N ASN A 327 -22.82 2.06 34.47
CA ASN A 327 -22.78 2.31 35.91
C ASN A 327 -23.64 3.50 36.36
N ALA A 328 -24.39 4.15 35.46
CA ALA A 328 -25.19 5.32 35.79
C ALA A 328 -26.45 4.94 36.59
N TYR A 329 -26.58 5.47 37.80
CA TYR A 329 -27.70 5.17 38.70
C TYR A 329 -28.99 5.94 38.40
N THR A 330 -28.94 7.01 37.59
CA THR A 330 -30.12 7.82 37.26
C THR A 330 -30.33 7.92 35.75
N PRO A 331 -31.60 7.87 35.27
CA PRO A 331 -31.91 8.01 33.85
C PRO A 331 -31.41 9.32 33.23
N ASP A 332 -31.40 10.43 33.98
CA ASP A 332 -30.94 11.74 33.47
C ASP A 332 -29.43 11.79 33.21
N ILE A 333 -28.63 11.19 34.10
CA ILE A 333 -27.17 11.08 33.93
C ILE A 333 -26.89 10.17 32.73
N GLN A 334 -27.59 9.05 32.63
CA GLN A 334 -27.47 8.12 31.52
C GLN A 334 -27.81 8.79 30.18
N ALA A 335 -28.90 9.58 30.12
CA ALA A 335 -29.30 10.32 28.93
C ALA A 335 -28.29 11.42 28.55
N SER A 336 -27.66 12.08 29.53
CA SER A 336 -26.58 13.04 29.29
C SER A 336 -25.36 12.38 28.66
N MET A 337 -24.90 11.26 29.23
CA MET A 337 -23.75 10.51 28.72
C MET A 337 -24.01 9.91 27.33
N LEU A 338 -25.24 9.42 27.07
CA LEU A 338 -25.63 8.95 25.75
C LEU A 338 -25.62 10.07 24.70
N ARG A 339 -26.04 11.28 25.07
CA ARG A 339 -25.90 12.47 24.21
C ARG A 339 -24.44 12.79 23.91
N GLU A 340 -23.55 12.70 24.90
CA GLU A 340 -22.10 12.88 24.66
C GLU A 340 -21.53 11.80 23.74
N LYS A 341 -21.88 10.53 23.95
CA LYS A 341 -21.49 9.42 23.08
C LYS A 341 -21.90 9.67 21.63
N ASN A 342 -23.17 10.03 21.40
CA ASN A 342 -23.69 10.32 20.06
C ASN A 342 -23.00 11.52 19.42
N LYS A 343 -22.65 12.55 20.21
CA LYS A 343 -21.86 13.70 19.72
C LYS A 343 -20.47 13.25 19.26
N LYS A 344 -19.75 12.44 20.04
CA LYS A 344 -18.43 11.93 19.63
C LYS A 344 -18.52 11.04 18.38
N LEU A 345 -19.55 10.21 18.27
CA LEU A 345 -19.79 9.40 17.06
C LEU A 345 -20.09 10.28 15.84
N ALA A 346 -20.84 11.37 16.00
CA ALA A 346 -21.07 12.34 14.93
C ALA A 346 -19.79 13.08 14.52
N ASP A 347 -18.92 13.43 15.47
CA ASP A 347 -17.60 14.01 15.20
C ASP A 347 -16.71 13.02 14.40
N ILE A 348 -16.71 11.74 14.77
CA ILE A 348 -16.00 10.67 14.04
C ILE A 348 -16.57 10.55 12.62
N ALA A 349 -17.89 10.51 12.47
CA ALA A 349 -18.53 10.42 11.16
C ALA A 349 -18.14 11.59 10.25
N LYS A 350 -18.08 12.81 10.81
CA LYS A 350 -17.64 14.00 10.10
C LYS A 350 -16.16 13.93 9.70
N GLU A 351 -15.29 13.46 10.60
CA GLU A 351 -13.87 13.19 10.29
C GLU A 351 -13.75 12.14 9.17
N GLN A 352 -14.50 11.04 9.24
CA GLN A 352 -14.49 10.00 8.21
C GLN A 352 -14.99 10.50 6.85
N GLN A 353 -16.04 11.33 6.84
CA GLN A 353 -16.60 11.88 5.61
C GLN A 353 -15.63 12.83 4.90
N SER A 354 -14.78 13.57 5.63
CA SER A 354 -13.77 14.44 4.99
C SER A 354 -12.63 13.65 4.34
N PHE A 355 -12.48 12.37 4.68
CA PHE A 355 -11.49 11.47 4.08
C PHE A 355 -12.09 10.46 3.10
N ALA A 356 -13.41 10.25 3.18
CA ALA A 356 -14.12 9.37 2.28
C ALA A 356 -13.89 9.86 0.84
N ASP A 357 -13.40 8.96 0.00
CA ASP A 357 -13.17 9.22 -1.41
C ASP A 357 -14.53 9.34 -2.11
N GLY A 358 -15.17 10.50 -1.95
CA GLY A 358 -16.60 10.72 -2.20
C GLY A 358 -17.05 10.57 -3.66
N THR A 359 -16.21 10.03 -4.56
CA THR A 359 -16.49 10.01 -6.00
C THR A 359 -15.92 8.82 -6.80
N LYS A 360 -15.14 7.88 -6.24
CA LYS A 360 -14.51 6.82 -7.05
C LYS A 360 -15.07 5.42 -6.77
N ILE A 361 -16.14 5.08 -7.48
CA ILE A 361 -16.57 3.70 -7.63
C ILE A 361 -15.62 3.03 -8.63
N TYR A 362 -14.75 2.17 -8.14
CA TYR A 362 -13.88 1.36 -8.98
C TYR A 362 -14.67 0.18 -9.55
N SER A 363 -14.63 0.01 -10.88
CA SER A 363 -15.29 -1.11 -11.55
C SER A 363 -14.80 -2.45 -10.99
N SER A 364 -15.76 -3.31 -10.61
CA SER A 364 -15.53 -4.67 -10.12
C SER A 364 -15.27 -5.69 -11.24
N ASN A 365 -15.44 -5.31 -12.50
CA ASN A 365 -15.36 -6.23 -13.63
C ASN A 365 -13.90 -6.58 -13.98
N ILE A 366 -13.44 -7.79 -13.68
CA ILE A 366 -12.11 -8.25 -14.11
C ILE A 366 -12.20 -8.73 -15.58
N PRO A 367 -11.26 -8.36 -16.47
CA PRO A 367 -11.20 -8.97 -17.79
C PRO A 367 -11.15 -10.50 -17.71
N GLN A 368 -11.97 -11.21 -18.48
CA GLN A 368 -12.14 -12.67 -18.37
C GLN A 368 -10.83 -13.46 -18.45
N HIS A 369 -9.89 -13.05 -19.31
CA HIS A 369 -8.58 -13.72 -19.41
C HIS A 369 -7.75 -13.60 -18.12
N LEU A 370 -7.85 -12.49 -17.37
CA LEU A 370 -7.17 -12.33 -16.08
C LEU A 370 -7.85 -13.13 -14.98
N GLU A 371 -9.18 -13.30 -15.05
CA GLU A 371 -9.93 -14.18 -14.14
C GLU A 371 -9.45 -15.63 -14.29
N ILE A 372 -9.35 -16.11 -15.53
CA ILE A 372 -8.86 -17.45 -15.87
C ILE A 372 -7.40 -17.61 -15.43
N LYS A 373 -6.53 -16.65 -15.77
CA LYS A 373 -5.11 -16.68 -15.40
C LYS A 373 -4.93 -16.70 -13.88
N PHE A 374 -5.74 -15.96 -13.13
CA PHE A 374 -5.69 -15.99 -11.67
C PHE A 374 -6.10 -17.35 -11.11
N ALA A 375 -7.15 -17.99 -11.64
CA ALA A 375 -7.57 -19.33 -11.22
C ALA A 375 -6.46 -20.37 -11.48
N GLN A 376 -5.82 -20.33 -12.65
CA GLN A 376 -4.67 -21.19 -12.97
C GLN A 376 -3.51 -20.97 -11.98
N MET A 377 -3.18 -19.71 -11.68
CA MET A 377 -2.12 -19.39 -10.71
C MET A 377 -2.44 -19.89 -9.30
N GLN A 378 -3.72 -19.90 -8.92
CA GLN A 378 -4.16 -20.46 -7.64
C GLN A 378 -3.97 -21.98 -7.60
N GLU A 379 -4.31 -22.69 -8.67
CA GLU A 379 -4.07 -24.13 -8.81
C GLU A 379 -2.57 -24.45 -8.74
N ASP A 380 -1.75 -23.73 -9.51
CA ASP A 380 -0.29 -23.89 -9.54
C ASP A 380 0.35 -23.61 -8.18
N TYR A 381 -0.10 -22.56 -7.50
CA TYR A 381 0.37 -22.22 -6.16
C TYR A 381 0.07 -23.35 -5.17
N ASN A 382 -1.17 -23.83 -5.17
CA ASN A 382 -1.62 -24.93 -4.31
C ASN A 382 -0.86 -26.24 -4.61
N TYR A 383 -0.56 -26.52 -5.88
CA TYR A 383 0.30 -27.64 -6.26
C TYR A 383 1.73 -27.45 -5.74
N SER A 384 2.31 -26.25 -5.86
CA SER A 384 3.66 -25.96 -5.39
C SER A 384 3.81 -26.12 -3.87
N LEU A 385 2.77 -25.78 -3.10
CA LEU A 385 2.72 -26.00 -1.64
C LEU A 385 2.72 -27.50 -1.31
N LYS A 386 1.87 -28.28 -1.99
CA LYS A 386 1.79 -29.73 -1.80
C LYS A 386 3.12 -30.42 -2.15
N ALA A 387 3.76 -30.02 -3.24
CA ALA A 387 5.05 -30.55 -3.64
C ALA A 387 6.15 -30.26 -2.59
N LYS A 388 6.20 -29.03 -2.04
CA LYS A 388 7.14 -28.67 -0.97
C LYS A 388 6.89 -29.47 0.32
N ALA A 389 5.63 -29.66 0.69
CA ALA A 389 5.27 -30.47 1.85
C ALA A 389 5.72 -31.93 1.68
N ALA A 390 5.48 -32.54 0.51
CA ALA A 390 5.92 -33.90 0.22
C ALA A 390 7.45 -34.07 0.31
N VAL A 391 8.23 -33.11 -0.20
CA VAL A 391 9.70 -33.16 -0.12
C VAL A 391 10.21 -33.01 1.33
N SER A 392 9.54 -32.21 2.16
CA SER A 392 9.93 -32.04 3.57
C SER A 392 9.69 -33.29 4.42
N VAL A 393 8.64 -34.07 4.14
CA VAL A 393 8.36 -35.35 4.82
C VAL A 393 9.36 -36.43 4.40
N SER A 394 9.79 -36.45 3.14
CA SER A 394 10.80 -37.38 2.63
C SER A 394 12.23 -37.09 3.12
N SER A 395 12.49 -35.90 3.66
CA SER A 395 13.81 -35.49 4.17
C SER A 395 13.96 -35.70 5.69
N THR A 396 12.90 -36.16 6.35
CA THR A 396 12.84 -36.46 7.81
C THR A 396 12.62 -37.94 8.11
N MET A 397 12.55 -38.79 7.08
CA MET A 397 12.75 -40.24 7.15
C MET A 397 14.18 -40.56 6.71
#